data_AF-A0A1S9CRA9-F1
#
_entry.id   AF-A0A1S9CRA9-F1
#
_cell.length_a   1.000
_cell.length_b   1.000
_cell.length_c   1.000
_cell.angle_alpha   90.00
_cell.angle_beta   90.00
_cell.angle_gamma   90.00
#
_symmetry.space_group_name_H-M   'P 1'
#
loop_
_entity.id
_entity.type
_entity.pdbx_description
1 polymer ?
#
loop_
_entity_poly.entity_id
_entity_poly.type
_entity_poly.pdbx_seq_one_letter_code
_entity_poly.pdbx_strand_id
1 'polypeptide(L)'
;MLKDVALVTPNVEWAKGEDNQMHPQKGYTYLKEQYHLPDDILNIVLHHEEMYDGSGYMKNLKGESITSGARIISIVDTFYKIRAVSKHSYNGIEANFTRYSLKLDPNFLEMFIQTVKPYLPNTLVELTSGDIAVVTNEIPPNPFQPYVQILRPKKFAAGQILCLSKMFDVNIENLVYYLD
;
A
#
# COMPACT_ATOMS: atom_id res chain seq x y z
N MET A 1 -2.62 4.93 -12.74
CA MET A 1 -2.26 5.63 -14.00
C MET A 1 -2.99 5.06 -15.23
N LEU A 2 -3.11 3.74 -15.45
CA LEU A 2 -4.02 3.19 -16.49
C LEU A 2 -5.27 2.50 -15.92
N LYS A 3 -5.15 1.79 -14.81
CA LYS A 3 -6.26 1.09 -14.15
C LYS A 3 -7.47 2.01 -13.83
N ASP A 4 -7.18 3.25 -13.43
CA ASP A 4 -8.19 4.27 -13.08
C ASP A 4 -8.44 5.28 -14.21
N VAL A 5 -8.05 4.99 -15.46
CA VAL A 5 -8.09 5.97 -16.56
C VAL A 5 -9.47 6.61 -16.76
N ALA A 6 -10.53 5.84 -16.51
CA ALA A 6 -11.91 6.31 -16.60
C ALA A 6 -12.26 7.42 -15.60
N LEU A 7 -11.57 7.48 -14.46
CA LEU A 7 -11.81 8.50 -13.43
C LEU A 7 -11.12 9.85 -13.73
N VAL A 8 -10.12 9.85 -14.63
CA VAL A 8 -9.27 11.02 -14.88
C VAL A 8 -9.36 11.54 -16.31
N THR A 9 -10.00 10.78 -17.21
CA THR A 9 -10.09 11.12 -18.62
C THR A 9 -11.45 11.76 -18.93
N PRO A 10 -11.48 13.02 -19.43
CA PRO A 10 -12.74 13.72 -19.70
C PRO A 10 -13.55 13.09 -20.87
N ASN A 11 -12.89 12.30 -21.71
CA ASN A 11 -13.50 11.66 -22.88
C ASN A 11 -14.17 10.30 -22.57
N VAL A 12 -14.17 9.88 -21.30
CA VAL A 12 -14.92 8.68 -20.89
C VAL A 12 -16.32 9.11 -20.51
N GLU A 13 -17.30 8.62 -21.27
CA GLU A 13 -18.71 8.95 -21.04
C GLU A 13 -19.30 8.13 -19.88
N TRP A 14 -19.97 8.86 -18.97
CA TRP A 14 -20.67 8.30 -17.83
C TRP A 14 -22.18 8.51 -18.01
N ALA A 15 -22.93 7.42 -17.96
CA ALA A 15 -24.38 7.46 -18.03
C ALA A 15 -24.98 7.88 -16.67
N LYS A 16 -26.20 8.42 -16.71
CA LYS A 16 -26.92 8.84 -15.51
C LYS A 16 -27.17 7.63 -14.60
N GLY A 17 -26.64 7.69 -13.38
CA GLY A 17 -26.79 6.63 -12.37
C GLY A 17 -25.61 5.66 -12.28
N GLU A 18 -24.59 5.80 -13.13
CA GLU A 18 -23.32 5.09 -12.95
C GLU A 18 -22.52 5.70 -11.79
N ASP A 19 -21.78 4.85 -11.07
CA ASP A 19 -20.92 5.25 -9.96
C ASP A 19 -19.45 4.87 -10.22
N ASN A 20 -18.57 5.26 -9.29
CA ASN A 20 -17.15 5.00 -9.42
C ASN A 20 -16.81 3.50 -9.47
N GLN A 21 -17.65 2.58 -9.03
CA GLN A 21 -17.37 1.15 -9.16
C GLN A 21 -17.39 0.71 -10.63
N MET A 22 -18.00 1.48 -11.54
CA MET A 22 -17.98 1.15 -12.97
C MET A 22 -16.66 1.47 -13.68
N HIS A 23 -15.71 2.14 -13.00
CA HIS A 23 -14.47 2.61 -13.63
C HIS A 23 -13.59 1.50 -14.24
N PRO A 24 -13.47 0.27 -13.70
CA PRO A 24 -12.71 -0.79 -14.36
C PRO A 24 -13.29 -1.16 -15.73
N GLN A 25 -14.61 -1.27 -15.85
CA GLN A 25 -15.28 -1.61 -17.10
C GLN A 25 -15.22 -0.46 -18.10
N LYS A 26 -15.41 0.77 -17.65
CA LYS A 26 -15.27 1.97 -18.49
C LYS A 26 -13.84 2.13 -18.99
N GLY A 27 -12.86 1.91 -18.11
CA GLY A 27 -11.44 1.94 -18.44
C GLY A 27 -11.07 0.86 -19.47
N TYR A 28 -11.55 -0.36 -19.27
CA TYR A 28 -11.41 -1.46 -20.23
C TYR A 28 -11.92 -1.05 -21.62
N THR A 29 -13.17 -0.59 -21.70
CA THR A 29 -13.81 -0.23 -22.98
C THR A 29 -13.07 0.91 -23.67
N TYR A 30 -12.78 1.99 -22.93
CA TYR A 30 -12.07 3.15 -23.46
C TYR A 30 -10.68 2.78 -24.01
N LEU A 31 -9.89 2.01 -23.25
CA LEU A 31 -8.56 1.62 -23.67
C LEU A 31 -8.59 0.64 -24.86
N LYS A 32 -9.59 -0.23 -24.91
CA LYS A 32 -9.79 -1.15 -26.03
C LYS A 32 -10.12 -0.41 -27.31
N GLU A 33 -11.05 0.54 -27.27
CA GLU A 33 -11.55 1.24 -28.45
C GLU A 33 -10.59 2.32 -28.94
N GLN A 34 -9.98 3.08 -28.04
CA GLN A 34 -9.15 4.23 -28.43
C GLN A 34 -7.68 3.84 -28.66
N TYR A 35 -7.16 2.84 -27.94
CA TYR A 35 -5.74 2.49 -27.95
C TYR A 35 -5.46 1.06 -28.37
N HIS A 36 -6.48 0.22 -28.54
CA HIS A 36 -6.34 -1.17 -28.99
C HIS A 36 -5.28 -1.96 -28.19
N LEU A 37 -5.28 -1.76 -26.86
CA LEU A 37 -4.31 -2.43 -26.00
C LEU A 37 -4.52 -3.96 -26.00
N PRO A 38 -3.45 -4.74 -25.75
CA PRO A 38 -3.57 -6.19 -25.65
C PRO A 38 -4.55 -6.64 -24.54
N ASP A 39 -5.23 -7.75 -24.76
CA ASP A 39 -6.23 -8.29 -23.82
C ASP A 39 -5.64 -8.54 -22.42
N ASP A 40 -4.38 -8.93 -22.31
CA ASP A 40 -3.71 -9.11 -21.01
C ASP A 40 -3.70 -7.81 -20.17
N ILE A 41 -3.43 -6.66 -20.81
CA ILE A 41 -3.43 -5.36 -20.14
C ILE A 41 -4.86 -4.93 -19.83
N LEU A 42 -5.78 -5.12 -20.77
CA LEU A 42 -7.18 -4.80 -20.58
C LEU A 42 -7.79 -5.59 -19.43
N ASN A 43 -7.48 -6.89 -19.31
CA ASN A 43 -7.96 -7.74 -18.22
C ASN A 43 -7.41 -7.30 -16.86
N ILE A 44 -6.18 -6.78 -16.80
CA ILE A 44 -5.66 -6.16 -15.57
C ILE A 44 -6.51 -4.93 -15.21
N VAL A 45 -6.79 -4.04 -16.17
CA VAL A 45 -7.64 -2.86 -15.95
C VAL A 45 -9.05 -3.27 -15.52
N LEU A 46 -9.63 -4.32 -16.09
CA LEU A 46 -10.97 -4.77 -15.75
C LEU A 46 -11.07 -5.39 -14.35
N HIS A 47 -10.04 -6.11 -13.92
CA HIS A 47 -10.08 -6.93 -12.70
C HIS A 47 -9.32 -6.33 -11.51
N HIS A 48 -8.71 -5.14 -11.62
CA HIS A 48 -7.82 -4.61 -10.57
C HIS A 48 -8.50 -4.29 -9.22
N GLU A 49 -9.83 -4.20 -9.19
CA GLU A 49 -10.61 -4.00 -7.97
C GLU A 49 -11.23 -5.31 -7.45
N GLU A 50 -10.93 -6.44 -8.10
CA GLU A 50 -11.19 -7.77 -7.56
C GLU A 50 -10.24 -8.08 -6.39
N MET A 51 -10.73 -8.85 -5.43
CA MET A 51 -9.97 -9.32 -4.28
C MET A 51 -9.79 -10.83 -4.36
N TYR A 52 -8.65 -11.34 -3.89
CA TYR A 52 -8.30 -12.75 -4.01
C TYR A 52 -9.32 -13.69 -3.34
N ASP A 53 -9.95 -13.22 -2.26
CA ASP A 53 -10.98 -13.95 -1.52
C ASP A 53 -12.37 -13.95 -2.20
N GLY A 54 -12.56 -13.13 -3.24
CA GLY A 54 -13.83 -12.91 -3.95
C GLY A 54 -14.67 -11.76 -3.40
N SER A 55 -14.15 -10.95 -2.47
CA SER A 55 -14.89 -9.81 -1.88
C SER A 55 -14.80 -8.51 -2.67
N GLY A 56 -14.10 -8.52 -3.81
CA GLY A 56 -14.00 -7.39 -4.74
C GLY A 56 -15.25 -7.23 -5.61
N TYR A 57 -15.17 -6.42 -6.67
CA TYR A 57 -16.31 -6.13 -7.53
C TYR A 57 -15.98 -6.15 -9.03
N MET A 58 -17.05 -6.04 -9.83
CA MET A 58 -17.19 -6.14 -11.30
C MET A 58 -17.56 -7.52 -11.82
N LYS A 59 -16.78 -8.54 -11.50
CA LYS A 59 -17.02 -9.93 -11.92
C LYS A 59 -17.08 -10.89 -10.74
N ASN A 60 -16.73 -10.44 -9.52
CA ASN A 60 -16.68 -11.25 -8.29
C ASN A 60 -15.79 -12.48 -8.48
N LEU A 61 -14.65 -12.28 -9.13
CA LEU A 61 -13.67 -13.32 -9.39
C LEU A 61 -12.96 -13.70 -8.11
N LYS A 62 -12.45 -14.93 -8.04
CA LYS A 62 -11.77 -15.47 -6.85
C LYS A 62 -10.49 -16.20 -7.23
N GLY A 63 -9.45 -16.02 -6.43
CA GLY A 63 -8.18 -16.72 -6.59
C GLY A 63 -7.56 -16.47 -7.96
N GLU A 64 -7.12 -17.55 -8.59
CA GLU A 64 -6.41 -17.57 -9.87
C GLU A 64 -7.29 -17.25 -11.09
N SER A 65 -8.61 -17.13 -10.91
CA SER A 65 -9.48 -16.56 -11.96
C SER A 65 -9.22 -15.06 -12.17
N ILE A 66 -8.58 -14.39 -11.22
CA ILE A 66 -8.09 -13.02 -11.34
C ILE A 66 -6.71 -13.05 -11.99
N THR A 67 -6.50 -12.21 -13.01
CA THR A 67 -5.21 -12.11 -13.67
C THR A 67 -4.09 -11.77 -12.68
N SER A 68 -2.91 -12.33 -12.86
CA SER A 68 -1.77 -12.12 -11.95
C SER A 68 -1.44 -10.62 -11.78
N GLY A 69 -1.48 -9.85 -12.86
CA GLY A 69 -1.28 -8.40 -12.81
C GLY A 69 -2.32 -7.67 -11.95
N ALA A 70 -3.59 -8.06 -12.01
CA ALA A 70 -4.63 -7.47 -11.15
C ALA A 70 -4.43 -7.84 -9.67
N ARG A 71 -4.04 -9.09 -9.38
CA ARG A 71 -3.69 -9.54 -8.01
C ARG A 71 -2.49 -8.79 -7.43
N ILE A 72 -1.49 -8.47 -8.25
CA ILE A 72 -0.35 -7.63 -7.82
C ILE A 72 -0.79 -6.20 -7.57
N ILE A 73 -1.59 -5.61 -8.47
CA ILE A 73 -2.09 -4.24 -8.32
C ILE A 73 -2.93 -4.09 -7.06
N SER A 74 -3.80 -5.05 -6.73
CA SER A 74 -4.66 -4.95 -5.54
C SER A 74 -3.85 -4.92 -4.24
N ILE A 75 -2.71 -5.63 -4.17
CA ILE A 75 -1.77 -5.56 -3.03
C ILE A 75 -1.15 -4.16 -2.93
N VAL A 76 -0.61 -3.66 -4.05
CA VAL A 76 0.05 -2.36 -4.13
C VAL A 76 -0.93 -1.24 -3.75
N ASP A 77 -2.13 -1.25 -4.33
CA ASP A 77 -3.17 -0.27 -4.05
C ASP A 77 -3.61 -0.31 -2.59
N THR A 78 -3.81 -1.50 -2.03
CA THR A 78 -4.18 -1.65 -0.62
C THR A 78 -3.12 -1.03 0.29
N PHE A 79 -1.84 -1.32 0.05
CA PHE A 79 -0.74 -0.74 0.81
C PHE A 79 -0.72 0.79 0.73
N TYR A 80 -0.82 1.37 -0.48
CA TYR A 80 -0.78 2.82 -0.66
C TYR A 80 -2.04 3.51 -0.12
N LYS A 81 -3.23 2.88 -0.23
CA LYS A 81 -4.48 3.37 0.38
C LYS A 81 -4.31 3.48 1.90
N ILE A 82 -3.78 2.45 2.55
CA ILE A 82 -3.53 2.45 4.00
C ILE A 82 -2.49 3.51 4.38
N ARG A 83 -1.37 3.58 3.65
CA ARG A 83 -0.33 4.59 3.88
C ARG A 83 -0.86 6.02 3.73
N ALA A 84 -1.74 6.27 2.77
CA ALA A 84 -2.33 7.59 2.54
C ALA A 84 -3.24 8.03 3.70
N VAL A 85 -3.97 7.10 4.32
CA VAL A 85 -4.80 7.37 5.50
C VAL A 85 -3.93 7.61 6.75
N SER A 86 -2.77 6.97 6.83
CA SER A 86 -1.81 7.09 7.94
C SER A 86 -0.82 8.27 7.81
N LYS A 87 -1.03 9.23 6.91
CA LYS A 87 -0.07 10.32 6.61
C LYS A 87 0.45 11.11 7.82
N HIS A 88 -0.36 11.24 8.89
CA HIS A 88 -0.03 12.01 10.09
C HIS A 88 0.10 11.16 11.36
N SER A 89 -0.27 9.88 11.31
CA SER A 89 -0.11 8.96 12.42
C SER A 89 0.19 7.59 11.82
N TYR A 90 1.43 7.16 12.03
CA TYR A 90 1.93 5.90 11.49
C TYR A 90 1.60 4.72 12.41
N ASN A 91 0.98 5.01 13.56
CA ASN A 91 0.35 4.01 14.40
C ASN A 91 -0.64 3.17 13.58
N GLY A 92 -0.32 1.89 13.46
CA GLY A 92 -1.24 0.90 12.91
C GLY A 92 -1.20 0.74 11.39
N ILE A 93 -0.20 1.25 10.65
CA ILE A 93 -0.03 0.85 9.22
C ILE A 93 0.06 -0.68 9.11
N GLU A 94 0.89 -1.29 9.94
CA GLU A 94 1.01 -2.75 10.02
C GLU A 94 -0.33 -3.41 10.35
N ALA A 95 -0.98 -3.00 11.44
CA ALA A 95 -2.25 -3.57 11.87
C ALA A 95 -3.35 -3.43 10.81
N ASN A 96 -3.42 -2.28 10.14
CA ASN A 96 -4.36 -2.03 9.05
C ASN A 96 -4.03 -2.93 7.85
N PHE A 97 -2.77 -3.02 7.43
CA PHE A 97 -2.38 -3.85 6.29
C PHE A 97 -2.63 -5.33 6.56
N THR A 98 -2.32 -5.80 7.77
CA THR A 98 -2.61 -7.17 8.23
C THR A 98 -4.10 -7.50 8.15
N ARG A 99 -5.02 -6.56 8.43
CA ARG A 99 -6.47 -6.80 8.29
C ARG A 99 -6.89 -7.08 6.84
N TYR A 100 -6.19 -6.52 5.86
CA TYR A 100 -6.48 -6.76 4.45
C TYR A 100 -5.73 -7.97 3.89
N SER A 101 -4.67 -8.45 4.55
CA SER A 101 -3.82 -9.55 4.06
C SER A 101 -4.59 -10.80 3.64
N LEU A 102 -5.67 -11.15 4.36
CA LEU A 102 -6.51 -12.32 4.07
C LEU A 102 -7.30 -12.21 2.76
N LYS A 103 -7.45 -11.00 2.22
CA LYS A 103 -8.15 -10.71 0.96
C LYS A 103 -7.23 -10.69 -0.25
N LEU A 104 -5.92 -10.76 -0.01
CA LEU A 104 -4.88 -10.59 -1.01
C LEU A 104 -4.30 -11.95 -1.41
N ASP A 105 -3.69 -12.00 -2.59
CA ASP A 105 -3.00 -13.21 -3.04
C ASP A 105 -1.80 -13.50 -2.11
N PRO A 106 -1.75 -14.66 -1.44
CA PRO A 106 -0.69 -14.96 -0.47
C PRO A 106 0.69 -15.05 -1.12
N ASN A 107 0.79 -15.55 -2.36
CA ASN A 107 2.07 -15.74 -3.04
C ASN A 107 2.70 -14.39 -3.39
N PHE A 108 1.91 -13.48 -3.96
CA PHE A 108 2.39 -12.13 -4.28
C PHE A 108 2.54 -11.25 -3.04
N LEU A 109 1.71 -11.46 -2.01
CA LEU A 109 1.81 -10.73 -0.75
C LEU A 109 3.15 -11.00 -0.04
N GLU A 110 3.58 -12.26 0.01
CA GLU A 110 4.89 -12.62 0.59
C GLU A 110 6.03 -11.89 -0.13
N MET A 111 6.04 -11.93 -1.47
CA MET A 111 7.03 -11.21 -2.28
C MET A 111 6.98 -9.68 -2.05
N PHE A 112 5.78 -9.11 -1.90
CA PHE A 112 5.60 -7.69 -1.63
C PHE A 112 6.16 -7.30 -0.25
N ILE A 113 5.86 -8.07 0.80
CA ILE A 113 6.35 -7.82 2.16
C ILE A 113 7.89 -7.86 2.20
N GLN A 114 8.53 -8.76 1.46
CA GLN A 114 9.99 -8.86 1.40
C GLN A 114 10.67 -7.68 0.68
N THR A 115 9.94 -6.91 -0.11
CA THR A 115 10.51 -5.86 -0.97
C THR A 115 10.09 -4.45 -0.59
N VAL A 116 8.92 -4.29 0.03
CA VAL A 116 8.39 -2.98 0.42
C VAL A 116 9.21 -2.36 1.55
N LYS A 117 9.44 -1.04 1.45
CA LYS A 117 10.04 -0.22 2.51
C LYS A 117 9.05 0.85 2.95
N PRO A 118 8.20 0.57 3.95
CA PRO A 118 7.23 1.53 4.47
C PRO A 118 7.91 2.81 5.00
N TYR A 119 9.09 2.63 5.60
CA TYR A 119 9.94 3.70 6.11
C TYR A 119 11.25 3.73 5.32
N LEU A 120 11.58 4.88 4.74
CA LEU A 120 12.83 5.06 4.03
C LEU A 120 13.96 5.36 5.03
N PRO A 121 15.20 4.94 4.76
CA PRO A 121 16.35 5.39 5.53
C PRO A 121 16.45 6.92 5.58
N ASN A 122 16.98 7.43 6.68
CA ASN A 122 17.04 8.87 6.99
C ASN A 122 15.68 9.54 7.25
N THR A 123 14.58 8.78 7.29
CA THR A 123 13.29 9.31 7.77
C THR A 123 13.39 9.54 9.27
N LEU A 124 13.03 10.74 9.72
CA LEU A 124 12.89 11.03 11.15
C LEU A 124 11.53 10.58 11.67
N VAL A 125 11.54 9.96 12.83
CA VAL A 125 10.37 9.40 13.48
C VAL A 125 10.36 9.78 14.96
N GLU A 126 9.16 10.00 15.48
CA GLU A 126 8.90 10.01 16.91
C GLU A 126 8.41 8.63 17.32
N LEU A 127 9.04 8.06 18.35
CA LEU A 127 8.63 6.78 18.91
C LEU A 127 7.57 6.98 19.99
N THR A 128 6.78 5.97 20.30
CA THR A 128 5.79 5.99 21.41
C THR A 128 6.42 6.25 22.79
N SER A 129 7.73 6.08 22.93
CA SER A 129 8.50 6.49 24.11
C SER A 129 8.75 8.01 24.19
N GLY A 130 8.47 8.74 23.12
CA GLY A 130 8.75 10.15 22.88
C GLY A 130 10.22 10.47 22.52
N ASP A 131 11.03 9.45 22.24
CA ASP A 131 12.34 9.62 21.63
C ASP A 131 12.19 10.02 20.16
N ILE A 132 13.09 10.87 19.65
CA ILE A 132 13.22 11.12 18.21
C ILE A 132 14.36 10.27 17.69
N ALA A 133 14.10 9.53 16.62
CA ALA A 133 15.03 8.63 16.00
C ALA A 133 15.06 8.82 14.48
N VAL A 134 16.12 8.30 13.86
CA VAL A 134 16.25 8.23 12.40
C VAL A 134 16.24 6.77 11.95
N VAL A 135 15.48 6.47 10.90
CA VAL A 135 15.44 5.13 10.30
C VAL A 135 16.79 4.81 9.67
N THR A 136 17.37 3.65 10.01
CA THR A 136 18.68 3.22 9.48
C THR A 136 18.54 2.50 8.13
N ASN A 137 19.68 2.14 7.52
CA ASN A 137 19.73 1.35 6.28
C ASN A 137 19.67 -0.17 6.53
N GLU A 138 19.59 -0.63 7.77
CA GLU A 138 19.56 -2.05 8.09
C GLU A 138 18.24 -2.71 7.65
N ILE A 139 18.31 -3.96 7.22
CA ILE A 139 17.14 -4.73 6.76
C ILE A 139 16.45 -5.34 7.99
N PRO A 140 15.22 -4.94 8.34
CA PRO A 140 14.50 -5.49 9.48
C PRO A 140 13.88 -6.86 9.15
N PRO A 141 13.67 -7.74 10.16
CA PRO A 141 12.85 -8.94 10.01
C PRO A 141 11.40 -8.64 9.60
N ASN A 142 10.87 -7.48 10.00
CA ASN A 142 9.54 -7.00 9.65
C ASN A 142 9.66 -5.60 9.00
N PRO A 143 9.23 -5.41 7.74
CA PRO A 143 9.38 -4.13 7.04
C PRO A 143 8.62 -2.97 7.70
N PHE A 144 7.56 -3.25 8.47
CA PHE A 144 6.80 -2.23 9.19
C PHE A 144 7.45 -1.79 10.51
N GLN A 145 8.51 -2.48 10.94
CA GLN A 145 9.17 -2.25 12.22
C GLN A 145 10.69 -2.13 12.00
N PRO A 146 11.17 -0.98 11.49
CA PRO A 146 12.55 -0.81 11.03
C PRO A 146 13.56 -0.76 12.19
N TYR A 147 14.84 -0.78 11.82
CA TYR A 147 15.90 -0.32 12.71
C TYR A 147 15.91 1.21 12.77
N VAL A 148 16.08 1.76 13.97
CA VAL A 148 16.14 3.21 14.20
C VAL A 148 17.32 3.56 15.11
N GLN A 149 17.98 4.69 14.85
CA GLN A 149 19.02 5.24 15.71
C GLN A 149 18.49 6.46 16.46
N ILE A 150 18.62 6.45 17.80
CA ILE A 150 18.13 7.56 18.64
C ILE A 150 18.95 8.82 18.40
N LEU A 151 18.28 9.92 18.07
CA LEU A 151 18.89 11.24 17.91
C LEU A 151 18.61 12.15 19.11
N ARG A 152 17.34 12.25 19.52
CA ARG A 152 16.92 13.04 20.70
C ARG A 152 16.33 12.10 21.75
N PRO A 153 17.08 11.80 22.82
CA PRO A 153 16.65 10.85 23.82
C PRO A 153 15.56 11.42 24.73
N LYS A 154 14.66 10.54 25.17
CA LYS A 154 13.69 10.71 26.25
C LYS A 154 13.65 9.48 27.16
N LYS A 155 13.73 8.27 26.57
CA LYS A 155 13.82 6.99 27.30
C LYS A 155 15.13 6.24 27.00
N PHE A 156 15.60 6.29 25.76
CA PHE A 156 16.79 5.54 25.31
C PHE A 156 18.02 6.45 25.22
N ALA A 157 19.21 5.86 25.02
CA ALA A 157 20.45 6.65 24.92
C ALA A 157 20.65 7.22 23.51
N ALA A 158 21.18 8.44 23.41
CA ALA A 158 21.56 9.02 22.11
C ALA A 158 22.58 8.13 21.38
N GLY A 159 22.37 7.93 20.08
CA GLY A 159 23.19 7.04 19.24
C GLY A 159 22.85 5.56 19.37
N GLN A 160 22.00 5.15 20.32
CA GLN A 160 21.57 3.76 20.44
C GLN A 160 20.76 3.34 19.21
N ILE A 161 21.04 2.14 18.68
CA ILE A 161 20.27 1.52 17.60
C ILE A 161 19.27 0.55 18.21
N LEU A 162 18.01 0.68 17.80
CA LEU A 162 16.89 -0.17 18.22
C LEU A 162 16.34 -0.92 17.01
N CYS A 163 16.15 -2.22 17.15
CA CYS A 163 15.39 -3.03 16.22
C CYS A 163 13.93 -3.06 16.68
N LEU A 164 13.06 -2.25 16.08
CA LEU A 164 11.68 -2.12 16.57
C LEU A 164 10.92 -3.46 16.51
N SER A 165 11.28 -4.36 15.59
CA SER A 165 10.66 -5.68 15.51
C SER A 165 10.97 -6.62 16.67
N LYS A 166 11.88 -6.24 17.57
CA LYS A 166 12.23 -6.99 18.78
C LYS A 166 11.71 -6.29 20.04
N MET A 167 10.91 -5.24 19.90
CA MET A 167 10.39 -4.43 21.00
C MET A 167 8.87 -4.53 21.06
N PHE A 168 8.31 -4.72 22.25
CA PHE A 168 6.86 -4.86 22.42
C PHE A 168 6.15 -3.51 22.60
N ASP A 169 6.77 -2.57 23.31
CA ASP A 169 6.10 -1.32 23.76
C ASP A 169 6.59 -0.06 23.03
N VAL A 170 7.40 -0.22 22.00
CA VAL A 170 8.00 0.91 21.28
C VAL A 170 7.69 0.79 19.80
N ASN A 171 6.88 1.72 19.30
CA ASN A 171 6.48 1.80 17.89
C ASN A 171 6.76 3.20 17.34
N ILE A 172 6.70 3.33 16.02
CA ILE A 172 6.70 4.65 15.37
C ILE A 172 5.32 5.28 15.54
N GLU A 173 5.27 6.41 16.21
CA GLU A 173 4.03 7.17 16.45
C GLU A 173 3.80 8.18 15.32
N ASN A 174 4.81 9.01 15.04
CA ASN A 174 4.72 10.09 14.05
C ASN A 174 5.95 10.12 13.12
N LEU A 175 5.75 10.65 11.92
CA LEU A 175 6.87 11.17 11.12
C LEU A 175 7.17 12.59 11.55
N VAL A 176 8.46 12.89 11.64
CA VAL A 176 8.95 14.24 11.95
C VAL A 176 9.43 14.84 10.63
N TYR A 177 8.71 15.84 10.14
CA TYR A 177 9.15 16.63 8.98
C TYR A 177 9.93 17.85 9.48
N TYR A 178 11.06 18.14 8.85
CA TYR A 178 11.63 19.48 8.92
C TYR A 178 10.72 20.39 8.09
N LEU A 179 9.96 21.26 8.76
CA LEU A 179 9.53 22.51 8.14
C LEU A 179 10.68 23.47 8.38
N ASP A 180 11.45 23.74 7.33
CA ASP A 180 12.29 24.93 7.26
C ASP A 180 11.39 26.19 7.17
#